data_AF-A0A560JQC6-F1
#
_entry.id   AF-A0A560JQC6-F1
#
_cell.length_a   1.000
_cell.length_b   1.000
_cell.length_c   1.000
_cell.angle_alpha   90.00
_cell.angle_beta   90.00
_cell.angle_gamma   90.00
#
_symmetry.space_group_name_H-M   'P 1'
#
loop_
_entity.id
_entity.type
_entity.pdbx_description
1 polymer ?
#
loop_
_entity_poly.entity_id
_entity_poly.type
_entity_poly.pdbx_seq_one_letter_code
_entity_poly.pdbx_strand_id
1 'polypeptide(L)'
;MNGAFHATYGHRLAPPQVKPGVVCDDQGPLWNSIRLLVKTSAGWVPRPAAELDALVTATSGRAIDARRLHARLSPVAQALNEGRLARAVIGAQYLDLPPTTRVAKASPDDPDHPGWPKGSPEGKGGQFRPKDGGLSEADQAETDAPEPKTEDTAALREAVKTTAQRAVRRAFRQTAIELLTRRRLGRIALELASNAVPVLDVLGDAALLVDLAELGGRLKSLAAEVAAVHAFADAGVRTAEELMVTSEEISFSSYDAFKKTEVPEDGIDALGKRYGSAGPGYDYHHIVEQSAIGDGIPAELVNSTRNIVLVPRLLHEEVTAAFNRPAYKGAPISLREYLKTAPFEERMRKGLEVMRSLGLVK
;
A
#
# COMPACT_ATOMS: atom_id res chain seq x y z
N MET A 1 2.06 0.43 -29.17
CA MET A 1 1.29 -0.09 -28.00
C MET A 1 2.02 0.34 -26.74
N ASN A 2 1.58 1.44 -26.12
CA ASN A 2 2.25 2.07 -24.97
C ASN A 2 1.56 1.61 -23.68
N GLY A 3 2.13 0.61 -23.01
CA GLY A 3 1.71 0.20 -21.67
C GLY A 3 2.48 0.99 -20.61
N ALA A 4 1.80 1.94 -19.96
CA ALA A 4 2.31 2.61 -18.77
C ALA A 4 2.25 1.64 -17.58
N PHE A 5 3.42 1.16 -17.14
CA PHE A 5 3.54 0.34 -15.92
C PHE A 5 3.81 1.24 -14.71
N HIS A 6 2.90 1.22 -13.73
CA HIS A 6 3.06 1.85 -12.44
C HIS A 6 3.99 1.02 -11.54
N ALA A 7 5.00 1.66 -10.95
CA ALA A 7 5.94 1.04 -10.02
C ALA A 7 5.25 0.70 -8.68
N THR A 8 5.29 -0.58 -8.28
CA THR A 8 4.87 -1.04 -6.95
C THR A 8 5.92 -0.73 -5.88
N TYR A 9 5.45 -0.26 -4.72
CA TYR A 9 6.20 0.10 -3.52
C TYR A 9 7.42 -0.79 -3.22
N GLY A 10 8.63 -0.22 -3.30
CA GLY A 10 9.86 -0.83 -2.83
C GLY A 10 10.01 -0.71 -1.31
N HIS A 11 10.36 -1.82 -0.65
CA HIS A 11 10.65 -1.83 0.79
C HIS A 11 11.95 -1.03 1.07
N ARG A 12 11.87 -0.04 1.98
CA ARG A 12 12.96 0.85 2.36
C ARG A 12 13.54 0.41 3.71
N LEU A 13 14.82 0.01 3.74
CA LEU A 13 15.52 -0.48 4.93
C LEU A 13 16.45 0.58 5.60
N ALA A 14 16.18 1.89 5.50
CA ALA A 14 17.10 2.93 6.01
C ALA A 14 16.48 3.85 7.10
N PRO A 15 17.16 4.07 8.26
CA PRO A 15 16.82 5.08 9.27
C PRO A 15 16.99 6.56 8.81
N PRO A 16 16.61 7.58 9.63
CA PRO A 16 15.98 8.83 9.18
C PRO A 16 16.94 9.98 8.78
N GLN A 17 18.15 9.71 8.32
CA GLN A 17 18.92 10.74 7.60
C GLN A 17 18.76 10.50 6.10
N VAL A 18 17.64 11.00 5.57
CA VAL A 18 17.16 10.75 4.20
C VAL A 18 18.13 11.36 3.18
N LYS A 19 19.18 10.59 2.87
CA LYS A 19 19.82 10.64 1.57
C LYS A 19 18.87 9.94 0.59
N PRO A 20 18.50 10.55 -0.54
CA PRO A 20 17.78 9.86 -1.60
C PRO A 20 18.62 8.65 -2.05
N GLY A 21 18.24 7.46 -1.58
CA GLY A 21 18.96 6.21 -1.83
C GLY A 21 18.40 5.45 -3.02
N VAL A 22 19.10 4.39 -3.43
CA VAL A 22 18.63 3.46 -4.46
C VAL A 22 17.41 2.70 -3.95
N VAL A 23 16.35 2.69 -4.74
CA VAL A 23 15.20 1.80 -4.56
C VAL A 23 15.34 0.66 -5.55
N CYS A 24 15.08 -0.58 -5.16
CA CYS A 24 15.13 -1.73 -6.08
C CYS A 24 13.81 -2.49 -5.99
N ASP A 25 13.20 -2.72 -7.15
CA ASP A 25 11.96 -3.49 -7.32
C ASP A 25 12.18 -4.59 -8.39
N ASP A 26 11.11 -5.21 -8.87
CA ASP A 26 11.17 -6.24 -9.92
C ASP A 26 11.58 -5.70 -11.30
N GLN A 27 11.66 -4.37 -11.46
CA GLN A 27 12.22 -3.66 -12.61
C GLN A 27 13.67 -3.22 -12.39
N GLY A 28 14.31 -3.70 -11.32
CA GLY A 28 15.70 -3.42 -10.98
C GLY A 28 15.91 -2.11 -10.21
N PRO A 29 17.17 -1.79 -9.89
CA PRO A 29 17.54 -0.58 -9.15
C PRO A 29 17.17 0.71 -9.90
N LEU A 30 16.53 1.63 -9.17
CA LEU A 30 16.11 2.97 -9.55
C LEU A 30 16.85 3.99 -8.67
N TRP A 31 17.54 4.93 -9.32
CA TRP A 31 18.22 6.04 -8.66
C TRP A 31 17.88 7.35 -9.38
N ASN A 32 17.32 8.32 -8.66
CA ASN A 32 16.85 9.60 -9.20
C ASN A 32 16.03 9.47 -10.51
N SER A 33 15.03 8.57 -10.50
CA SER A 33 14.18 8.25 -11.66
C SER A 33 14.89 7.54 -12.82
N ILE A 34 16.16 7.18 -12.68
CA ILE A 34 16.93 6.42 -13.68
C ILE A 34 16.98 4.95 -13.28
N ARG A 35 16.51 4.06 -14.16
CA ARG A 35 16.71 2.61 -14.03
C ARG A 35 18.14 2.27 -14.42
N LEU A 36 18.88 1.59 -13.55
CA LEU A 36 20.29 1.26 -13.82
C LEU A 36 20.45 -0.05 -14.60
N LEU A 37 19.38 -0.85 -14.71
CA LEU A 37 19.31 -2.06 -15.53
C LEU A 37 18.29 -1.89 -16.66
N VAL A 38 18.46 -2.69 -17.71
CA VAL A 38 17.50 -2.83 -18.83
C VAL A 38 17.12 -4.29 -18.96
N LYS A 39 15.83 -4.55 -19.22
CA LYS A 39 15.33 -5.90 -19.50
C LYS A 39 15.47 -6.20 -20.99
N THR A 40 16.22 -7.23 -21.32
CA THR A 40 16.40 -7.76 -22.68
C THR A 40 15.70 -9.11 -22.82
N SER A 41 15.71 -9.70 -24.02
CA SER A 41 15.25 -11.06 -24.24
C SER A 41 16.05 -12.11 -23.44
N ALA A 42 17.32 -11.83 -23.14
CA ALA A 42 18.19 -12.68 -22.32
C ALA A 42 18.07 -12.42 -20.81
N GLY A 43 17.20 -11.48 -20.39
CA GLY A 43 17.03 -11.07 -19.01
C GLY A 43 17.53 -9.65 -18.72
N TRP A 44 17.63 -9.33 -17.45
CA TRP A 44 18.20 -8.10 -16.93
C TRP A 44 19.70 -8.04 -17.18
N VAL A 45 20.14 -6.89 -17.71
CA VAL A 45 21.55 -6.55 -17.88
C VAL A 45 21.78 -5.11 -17.41
N PRO A 46 22.98 -4.76 -16.91
CA PRO A 46 23.32 -3.36 -16.69
C PRO A 46 23.20 -2.55 -17.98
N ARG A 47 22.79 -1.28 -17.87
CA ARG A 47 22.92 -0.36 -19.01
C ARG A 47 24.39 -0.26 -19.44
N PRO A 48 24.67 -0.03 -20.73
CA PRO A 48 26.02 0.23 -21.21
C PRO A 48 26.75 1.27 -20.35
N ALA A 49 28.02 1.05 -20.04
CA ALA A 49 28.78 1.90 -19.14
C ALA A 49 28.81 3.38 -19.59
N ALA A 50 28.91 3.65 -20.89
CA ALA A 50 28.87 5.02 -21.43
C ALA A 50 27.50 5.70 -21.21
N GLU A 51 26.41 4.94 -21.28
CA GLU A 51 25.07 5.46 -21.01
C GLU A 51 24.87 5.74 -19.52
N LEU A 52 25.33 4.82 -18.64
CA LEU A 52 25.31 5.04 -17.19
C LEU A 52 26.13 6.27 -16.79
N ASP A 53 27.30 6.45 -17.40
CA ASP A 53 28.16 7.61 -17.17
C ASP A 53 27.43 8.91 -17.52
N ALA A 54 26.83 8.98 -18.71
CA ALA A 54 26.06 10.14 -19.15
C ALA A 54 24.87 10.44 -18.23
N LEU A 55 24.07 9.42 -17.88
CA LEU A 55 22.87 9.57 -17.04
C LEU A 55 23.22 10.01 -15.62
N VAL A 56 24.24 9.39 -15.01
CA VAL A 56 24.64 9.72 -13.63
C VAL A 56 25.35 11.07 -13.57
N THR A 57 26.17 11.40 -14.56
CA THR A 57 26.83 12.70 -14.66
C THR A 57 25.82 13.83 -14.85
N ALA A 58 24.86 13.67 -15.79
CA ALA A 58 23.81 14.65 -16.01
C ALA A 58 22.97 14.92 -14.76
N THR A 59 22.77 13.88 -13.94
CA THR A 59 21.94 13.96 -12.74
C THR A 59 22.69 14.50 -11.51
N SER A 60 23.91 14.04 -11.29
CA SER A 60 24.67 14.38 -10.07
C SER A 60 25.59 15.58 -10.25
N GLY A 61 25.84 16.00 -11.51
CA GLY A 61 26.87 16.98 -11.85
C GLY A 61 28.29 16.48 -11.62
N ARG A 62 28.49 15.18 -11.36
CA ARG A 62 29.79 14.58 -11.05
C ARG A 62 30.04 13.40 -11.99
N ALA A 63 31.17 13.43 -12.69
CA ALA A 63 31.63 12.29 -13.45
C ALA A 63 31.88 11.10 -12.51
N ILE A 64 31.49 9.90 -12.93
CA ILE A 64 31.69 8.66 -12.16
C ILE A 64 32.46 7.64 -13.00
N ASP A 65 33.16 6.71 -12.35
CA ASP A 65 33.68 5.54 -13.07
C ASP A 65 32.54 4.53 -13.28
N ALA A 66 31.78 4.72 -14.36
CA ALA A 66 30.65 3.86 -14.70
C ALA A 66 31.05 2.39 -14.96
N ARG A 67 32.34 2.08 -15.23
CA ARG A 67 32.80 0.69 -15.37
C ARG A 67 32.73 -0.04 -14.03
N ARG A 68 33.11 0.63 -12.93
CA ARG A 68 32.96 0.08 -11.57
C ARG A 68 31.50 -0.11 -11.20
N LEU A 69 30.65 0.86 -11.53
CA LEU A 69 29.21 0.76 -11.30
C LEU A 69 28.59 -0.41 -12.09
N HIS A 70 28.96 -0.54 -13.37
CA HIS A 70 28.51 -1.64 -14.24
C HIS A 70 28.90 -3.02 -13.69
N ALA A 71 30.14 -3.18 -13.22
CA ALA A 71 30.59 -4.42 -12.58
C ALA A 71 29.76 -4.76 -11.33
N ARG A 72 29.43 -3.76 -10.49
CA ARG A 72 28.61 -3.93 -9.29
C ARG A 72 27.12 -4.18 -9.58
N LEU A 73 26.62 -3.70 -10.72
CA LEU A 73 25.25 -3.97 -11.16
C LEU A 73 25.06 -5.40 -11.69
N SER A 74 26.14 -6.07 -12.13
CA SER A 74 26.04 -7.41 -12.72
C SER A 74 25.49 -8.47 -11.74
N PRO A 75 25.94 -8.55 -10.47
CA PRO A 75 25.32 -9.43 -9.48
C PRO A 75 23.85 -9.08 -9.16
N VAL A 76 23.46 -7.80 -9.23
CA VAL A 76 22.07 -7.37 -9.03
C VAL A 76 21.20 -7.86 -10.18
N ALA A 77 21.66 -7.70 -11.42
CA ALA A 77 20.99 -8.19 -12.62
C ALA A 77 20.85 -9.72 -12.60
N GLN A 78 21.93 -10.44 -12.26
CA GLN A 78 21.90 -11.89 -12.09
C GLN A 78 20.86 -12.32 -11.04
N ALA A 79 20.82 -11.66 -9.88
CA ALA A 79 19.84 -11.96 -8.85
C ALA A 79 18.39 -11.78 -9.34
N LEU A 80 18.11 -10.75 -10.15
CA LEU A 80 16.79 -10.55 -10.75
C LEU A 80 16.46 -11.62 -11.79
N ASN A 81 17.43 -12.04 -12.61
CA ASN A 81 17.26 -13.13 -13.59
C ASN A 81 16.98 -14.48 -12.91
N GLU A 82 17.57 -14.71 -11.73
CA GLU A 82 17.32 -15.87 -10.89
C GLU A 82 16.01 -15.76 -10.08
N GLY A 83 15.22 -14.69 -10.23
CA GLY A 83 14.01 -14.45 -9.44
C GLY A 83 14.26 -14.13 -7.96
N ARG A 84 15.51 -13.84 -7.57
CA ARG A 84 15.96 -13.58 -6.20
C ARG A 84 15.88 -12.09 -5.86
N LEU A 85 14.67 -11.54 -5.82
CA LEU A 85 14.44 -10.11 -5.58
C LEU A 85 15.11 -9.59 -4.29
N ALA A 86 15.03 -10.33 -3.19
CA ALA A 86 15.65 -9.92 -1.92
C ALA A 86 17.17 -9.71 -2.05
N ARG A 87 17.85 -10.60 -2.80
CA ARG A 87 19.29 -10.49 -3.08
C ARG A 87 19.59 -9.27 -3.96
N ALA A 88 18.75 -8.98 -4.94
CA ALA A 88 18.87 -7.79 -5.77
C ALA A 88 18.70 -6.51 -4.94
N VAL A 89 17.71 -6.45 -4.05
CA VAL A 89 17.46 -5.31 -3.15
C VAL A 89 18.66 -5.05 -2.24
N ILE A 90 19.22 -6.11 -1.62
CA ILE A 90 20.41 -6.00 -0.77
C ILE A 90 21.59 -5.50 -1.59
N GLY A 91 21.86 -6.11 -2.76
CA GLY A 91 22.96 -5.69 -3.64
C GLY A 91 22.84 -4.24 -4.09
N ALA A 92 21.62 -3.77 -4.34
CA ALA A 92 21.35 -2.37 -4.72
C ALA A 92 21.73 -1.36 -3.62
N GLN A 93 21.70 -1.73 -2.34
CA GLN A 93 22.12 -0.86 -1.23
C GLN A 93 23.64 -0.64 -1.19
N TYR A 94 24.43 -1.51 -1.82
CA TYR A 94 25.89 -1.41 -1.89
C TYR A 94 26.38 -0.76 -3.19
N LEU A 95 25.48 -0.20 -3.99
CA LEU A 95 25.85 0.62 -5.15
C LEU A 95 26.38 1.96 -4.66
N ASP A 96 27.61 2.27 -5.02
CA ASP A 96 28.30 3.52 -4.66
C ASP A 96 27.93 4.59 -5.68
N LEU A 97 26.70 5.07 -5.55
CA LEU A 97 26.17 6.14 -6.37
C LEU A 97 26.44 7.48 -5.71
N PRO A 98 26.75 8.52 -6.50
CA PRO A 98 26.90 9.85 -5.96
C PRO A 98 25.58 10.27 -5.27
N PRO A 99 25.65 11.08 -4.20
CA PRO A 99 24.45 11.68 -3.65
C PRO A 99 23.77 12.47 -4.75
N THR A 100 22.45 12.35 -4.88
CA THR A 100 21.74 13.24 -5.80
C THR A 100 21.88 14.65 -5.26
N THR A 101 22.12 15.61 -6.15
CA THR A 101 21.90 17.01 -5.83
C THR A 101 20.46 17.10 -5.35
N ARG A 102 20.27 17.43 -4.06
CA ARG A 102 18.94 17.78 -3.59
C ARG A 102 18.51 18.91 -4.50
N VAL A 103 17.43 18.71 -5.23
CA VAL A 103 16.70 19.82 -5.83
C VAL A 103 16.26 20.63 -4.62
N ALA A 104 17.03 21.65 -4.27
CA ALA A 104 16.62 22.61 -3.27
C ALA A 104 15.30 23.18 -3.79
N LYS A 105 14.32 23.35 -2.90
CA LYS A 105 13.23 24.26 -3.26
C LYS A 105 13.89 25.56 -3.72
N ALA A 106 13.43 26.11 -4.82
CA ALA A 106 13.87 27.41 -5.29
C ALA A 106 13.94 28.37 -4.08
N SER A 107 15.01 29.17 -4.02
CA SER A 107 15.12 30.19 -2.98
C SER A 107 13.83 31.03 -2.99
N PRO A 108 13.32 31.50 -1.84
CA PRO A 108 12.23 32.48 -1.83
C PRO A 108 12.51 33.68 -2.76
N ASP A 109 13.80 34.00 -2.95
CA ASP A 109 14.32 35.08 -3.78
C ASP A 109 14.73 34.64 -5.21
N ASP A 110 14.38 33.43 -5.67
CA ASP A 110 14.60 33.01 -7.05
C ASP A 110 13.74 33.89 -7.99
N PRO A 111 14.33 34.72 -8.87
CA PRO A 111 13.58 35.62 -9.73
C PRO A 111 12.69 34.88 -10.73
N ASP A 112 13.00 33.63 -11.06
CA ASP A 112 12.20 32.78 -11.96
C ASP A 112 11.09 32.03 -11.20
N HIS A 113 11.23 31.85 -9.89
CA HIS A 113 10.28 31.14 -9.03
C HIS A 113 10.07 31.86 -7.67
N PRO A 114 9.61 33.12 -7.66
CA PRO A 114 9.50 33.90 -6.44
C PRO A 114 8.54 33.21 -5.47
N GLY A 115 9.06 32.83 -4.31
CA GLY A 115 8.32 32.17 -3.24
C GLY A 115 7.43 33.18 -2.53
N TRP A 116 6.39 33.69 -3.20
CA TRP A 116 5.52 34.71 -2.62
C TRP A 116 4.86 34.18 -1.34
N PRO A 117 5.14 34.78 -0.17
CA PRO A 117 4.49 34.37 1.07
C PRO A 117 2.99 34.65 0.98
N LYS A 118 2.17 33.79 1.61
CA LYS A 118 0.72 33.95 1.69
C LYS A 118 0.39 35.35 2.22
N GLY A 119 -0.37 36.13 1.44
CA GLY A 119 -0.77 37.50 1.80
C GLY A 119 0.14 38.62 1.28
N SER A 120 0.94 38.39 0.24
CA SER A 120 1.66 39.48 -0.42
C SER A 120 0.68 40.59 -0.88
N PRO A 121 1.05 41.88 -0.78
CA PRO A 121 0.13 43.00 -1.02
C PRO A 121 -0.44 43.05 -2.45
N GLU A 122 0.18 42.35 -3.40
CA GLU A 122 -0.32 42.19 -4.76
C GLU A 122 -1.21 40.94 -4.99
N GLY A 123 -1.50 40.17 -3.94
CA GLY A 123 -2.33 38.95 -4.04
C GLY A 123 -1.68 37.77 -4.76
N LYS A 124 -0.37 37.84 -5.05
CA LYS A 124 0.41 36.80 -5.75
C LYS A 124 0.88 35.67 -4.81
N GLY A 125 0.83 35.92 -3.50
CA GLY A 125 1.18 34.97 -2.45
C GLY A 125 0.28 33.75 -2.41
N GLY A 126 0.82 32.58 -2.78
CA GLY A 126 0.10 31.30 -2.75
C GLY A 126 -0.56 30.88 -4.05
N GLN A 127 -0.34 31.58 -5.18
CA GLN A 127 -0.82 31.17 -6.50
C GLN A 127 0.03 30.03 -7.12
N PHE A 128 0.14 28.92 -6.39
CA PHE A 128 0.30 27.60 -6.98
C PHE A 128 -0.91 26.75 -6.55
N ARG A 129 -2.12 27.20 -6.91
CA ARG A 129 -3.32 26.36 -6.83
C ARG A 129 -4.45 26.94 -7.72
N PRO A 130 -5.27 26.09 -8.37
CA PRO A 130 -6.44 26.50 -9.15
C PRO A 130 -7.41 27.33 -8.31
N LYS A 131 -8.13 28.25 -8.98
CA LYS A 131 -9.16 29.11 -8.40
C LYS A 131 -10.17 28.32 -7.58
N ASP A 132 -10.65 28.98 -6.54
CA ASP A 132 -11.63 28.51 -5.56
C ASP A 132 -12.78 27.72 -6.18
N GLY A 133 -12.93 26.46 -5.77
CA GLY A 133 -14.21 25.84 -5.42
C GLY A 133 -15.27 25.57 -6.50
N GLY A 134 -15.05 25.95 -7.76
CA GLY A 134 -15.92 25.53 -8.86
C GLY A 134 -15.40 24.26 -9.49
N LEU A 135 -16.02 23.10 -9.20
CA LEU A 135 -15.93 21.94 -10.09
C LEU A 135 -16.22 22.43 -11.50
N SER A 136 -15.38 22.09 -12.46
CA SER A 136 -15.67 22.44 -13.86
C SER A 136 -16.98 21.75 -14.24
N GLU A 137 -17.77 22.33 -15.16
CA GLU A 137 -18.98 21.66 -15.69
C GLU A 137 -18.65 20.25 -16.25
N ALA A 138 -17.39 20.00 -16.63
CA ALA A 138 -16.90 18.69 -17.03
C ALA A 138 -16.85 17.67 -15.88
N ASP A 139 -16.66 18.10 -14.63
CA ASP A 139 -16.70 17.24 -13.44
C ASP A 139 -18.14 16.99 -12.93
N GLN A 140 -19.08 17.90 -13.23
CA GLN A 140 -20.51 17.70 -12.93
C GLN A 140 -21.20 16.77 -13.94
N ALA A 141 -20.71 16.71 -15.19
CA ALA A 141 -21.24 15.76 -16.17
C ALA A 141 -20.95 14.28 -15.81
N GLU A 142 -20.03 14.01 -14.89
CA GLU A 142 -19.72 12.65 -14.40
C GLU A 142 -20.63 12.22 -13.23
N THR A 143 -21.33 13.16 -12.57
CA THR A 143 -22.25 12.85 -11.45
C THR A 143 -23.64 12.37 -11.86
N ASP A 144 -24.02 12.54 -13.13
CA ASP A 144 -25.27 12.00 -13.70
C ASP A 144 -25.02 10.71 -14.52
N ALA A 145 -23.91 10.01 -14.26
CA ALA A 145 -23.70 8.70 -14.84
C ALA A 145 -24.85 7.78 -14.40
N PRO A 146 -25.62 7.19 -15.35
CA PRO A 146 -26.75 6.35 -15.01
C PRO A 146 -26.27 5.22 -14.11
N GLU A 147 -27.02 4.94 -13.03
CA GLU A 147 -26.77 3.77 -12.19
C GLU A 147 -26.50 2.56 -13.09
N PRO A 148 -25.40 1.81 -12.84
CA PRO A 148 -24.99 0.72 -13.71
C PRO A 148 -26.17 -0.23 -13.84
N LYS A 149 -26.68 -0.33 -15.08
CA LYS A 149 -27.78 -1.24 -15.40
C LYS A 149 -27.40 -2.65 -14.92
N THR A 150 -28.39 -3.43 -14.50
CA THR A 150 -28.31 -4.81 -13.99
C THR A 150 -27.44 -5.79 -14.80
N GLU A 151 -27.02 -5.41 -16.02
CA GLU A 151 -26.12 -6.15 -16.89
C GLU A 151 -24.66 -6.24 -16.40
N ASP A 152 -24.19 -5.39 -15.46
CA ASP A 152 -22.76 -5.39 -15.08
C ASP A 152 -22.39 -6.29 -13.88
N THR A 153 -23.31 -7.13 -13.42
CA THR A 153 -23.03 -8.08 -12.33
C THR A 153 -21.93 -9.09 -12.69
N ALA A 154 -21.76 -9.41 -13.97
CA ALA A 154 -20.70 -10.30 -14.44
C ALA A 154 -19.31 -9.64 -14.33
N ALA A 155 -19.15 -8.38 -14.74
CA ALA A 155 -17.86 -7.71 -14.63
C ALA A 155 -17.51 -7.41 -13.16
N LEU A 156 -18.50 -7.05 -12.33
CA LEU A 156 -18.29 -6.89 -10.90
C LEU A 156 -17.86 -8.20 -10.23
N ARG A 157 -18.47 -9.35 -10.58
CA ARG A 157 -18.01 -10.67 -10.09
C ARG A 157 -16.57 -10.96 -10.51
N GLU A 158 -16.21 -10.64 -11.75
CA GLU A 158 -14.84 -10.84 -12.24
C GLU A 158 -13.85 -9.87 -11.55
N ALA A 159 -14.27 -8.65 -11.26
CA ALA A 159 -13.51 -7.67 -10.49
C ALA A 159 -13.25 -8.15 -9.05
N VAL A 160 -14.25 -8.75 -8.39
CA VAL A 160 -14.07 -9.37 -7.06
C VAL A 160 -13.08 -10.52 -7.14
N LYS A 161 -13.22 -11.44 -8.10
CA LYS A 161 -12.30 -12.57 -8.26
C LYS A 161 -10.87 -12.12 -8.52
N THR A 162 -10.68 -11.12 -9.39
CA THR A 162 -9.37 -10.54 -9.70
C THR A 162 -8.75 -9.88 -8.47
N THR A 163 -9.55 -9.09 -7.73
CA THR A 163 -9.12 -8.43 -6.49
C THR A 163 -8.77 -9.45 -5.41
N ALA A 164 -9.61 -10.48 -5.22
CA ALA A 164 -9.37 -11.61 -4.34
C ALA A 164 -8.03 -12.30 -4.64
N GLN A 165 -7.80 -12.69 -5.90
CA GLN A 165 -6.54 -13.34 -6.30
C GLN A 165 -5.32 -12.45 -6.04
N ARG A 166 -5.43 -11.14 -6.32
CA ARG A 166 -4.36 -10.17 -6.03
C ARG A 166 -4.07 -10.09 -4.54
N ALA A 167 -5.10 -9.99 -3.71
CA ALA A 167 -4.99 -9.88 -2.27
C ALA A 167 -4.36 -11.14 -1.66
N VAL A 168 -4.81 -12.33 -2.08
CA VAL A 168 -4.22 -13.62 -1.67
C VAL A 168 -2.74 -13.71 -2.06
N ARG A 169 -2.38 -13.39 -3.31
CA ARG A 169 -0.97 -13.41 -3.75
C ARG A 169 -0.09 -12.46 -2.94
N ARG A 170 -0.61 -11.27 -2.62
CA ARG A 170 0.09 -10.27 -1.81
C ARG A 170 0.32 -10.77 -0.39
N ALA A 171 -0.70 -11.35 0.25
CA ALA A 171 -0.62 -11.90 1.60
C ALA A 171 0.38 -13.07 1.69
N PHE A 172 0.35 -13.98 0.70
CA PHE A 172 1.35 -15.04 0.58
C PHE A 172 2.77 -14.49 0.40
N ARG A 173 2.95 -13.50 -0.47
CA ARG A 173 4.26 -12.87 -0.69
C ARG A 173 4.79 -12.19 0.57
N GLN A 174 3.95 -11.43 1.27
CA GLN A 174 4.32 -10.77 2.52
C GLN A 174 4.67 -11.80 3.60
N THR A 175 3.83 -12.83 3.77
CA THR A 175 4.10 -13.93 4.71
C THR A 175 5.42 -14.62 4.37
N ALA A 176 5.69 -14.93 3.09
CA ALA A 176 6.95 -15.51 2.66
C ALA A 176 8.14 -14.59 2.94
N ILE A 177 8.03 -13.28 2.66
CA ILE A 177 9.09 -12.30 2.97
C ILE A 177 9.33 -12.21 4.48
N GLU A 178 8.28 -12.14 5.30
CA GLU A 178 8.41 -12.10 6.75
C GLU A 178 9.06 -13.37 7.30
N LEU A 179 8.69 -14.53 6.77
CA LEU A 179 9.31 -15.80 7.13
C LEU A 179 10.79 -15.81 6.75
N LEU A 180 11.14 -15.33 5.55
CA LEU A 180 12.53 -15.27 5.10
C LEU A 180 13.35 -14.20 5.86
N THR A 181 12.75 -13.09 6.26
CA THR A 181 13.45 -12.00 6.97
C THR A 181 13.60 -12.27 8.47
N ARG A 182 12.61 -12.89 9.12
CA ARG A 182 12.72 -13.33 10.52
C ARG A 182 13.56 -14.60 10.64
N ARG A 183 13.55 -15.48 9.63
CA ARG A 183 14.33 -16.73 9.63
C ARG A 183 15.42 -16.78 8.56
N ARG A 184 16.40 -15.89 8.77
CA ARG A 184 17.84 -16.10 8.51
C ARG A 184 18.36 -15.44 7.23
N LEU A 185 19.59 -14.94 7.28
CA LEU A 185 20.68 -15.75 6.73
C LEU A 185 21.66 -16.30 7.76
N GLY A 186 21.75 -15.71 8.96
CA GLY A 186 22.83 -16.04 9.91
C GLY A 186 22.82 -17.46 10.49
N ARG A 187 21.65 -18.06 10.78
CA ARG A 187 21.60 -19.38 11.47
C ARG A 187 21.38 -20.61 10.57
N ILE A 188 20.78 -20.52 9.36
CA ILE A 188 20.71 -21.73 8.47
C ILE A 188 22.11 -21.96 7.93
N ALA A 189 22.80 -20.89 7.51
CA ALA A 189 24.13 -21.01 6.93
C ALA A 189 25.17 -21.50 7.94
N LEU A 190 25.03 -21.18 9.24
CA LEU A 190 25.97 -21.65 10.27
C LEU A 190 25.76 -23.13 10.63
N GLU A 191 24.53 -23.64 10.60
CA GLU A 191 24.23 -25.04 10.94
C GLU A 191 24.34 -25.99 9.73
N LEU A 192 24.11 -25.53 8.50
CA LEU A 192 24.35 -26.34 7.29
C LEU A 192 25.85 -26.43 6.93
N ALA A 193 26.70 -25.58 7.51
CA ALA A 193 28.15 -25.75 7.42
C ALA A 193 28.71 -26.70 8.50
N SER A 194 27.94 -27.03 9.54
CA SER A 194 28.45 -27.81 10.68
C SER A 194 28.05 -29.27 10.71
N ASN A 195 27.12 -29.77 9.90
CA ASN A 195 26.76 -31.19 9.89
C ASN A 195 26.49 -31.72 8.47
N ALA A 196 27.51 -32.37 7.92
CA ALA A 196 27.36 -33.34 6.86
C ALA A 196 27.01 -34.70 7.48
N VAL A 197 25.94 -35.33 6.95
CA VAL A 197 25.50 -36.73 7.10
C VAL A 197 24.47 -37.02 8.23
N PRO A 198 23.48 -37.90 7.97
CA PRO A 198 22.10 -37.78 8.44
C PRO A 198 21.73 -38.78 9.55
N VAL A 199 20.53 -38.56 10.09
CA VAL A 199 19.81 -39.32 11.14
C VAL A 199 19.90 -38.63 12.52
N LEU A 200 18.96 -37.68 12.68
CA LEU A 200 18.26 -37.25 13.89
C LEU A 200 18.85 -37.63 15.26
N ASP A 201 19.36 -36.60 15.95
CA ASP A 201 19.15 -36.33 17.38
C ASP A 201 18.98 -34.80 17.46
N VAL A 202 17.77 -34.22 17.47
CA VAL A 202 16.76 -34.20 18.54
C VAL A 202 17.41 -33.99 19.90
N LEU A 203 17.81 -32.73 20.18
CA LEU A 203 17.63 -32.02 21.46
C LEU A 203 18.33 -30.65 21.38
N GLY A 204 17.53 -29.60 21.22
CA GLY A 204 17.91 -28.18 21.07
C GLY A 204 17.23 -27.57 19.84
N ASP A 205 16.18 -26.76 19.91
CA ASP A 205 15.73 -25.86 20.98
C ASP A 205 14.20 -25.76 21.02
N ALA A 206 13.65 -25.51 22.21
CA ALA A 206 12.27 -25.05 22.39
C ALA A 206 11.93 -23.83 21.50
N ALA A 207 12.94 -23.07 21.09
CA ALA A 207 12.81 -21.97 20.13
C ALA A 207 12.30 -22.44 18.76
N LEU A 208 12.70 -23.61 18.24
CA LEU A 208 12.22 -24.14 16.95
C LEU A 208 10.74 -24.57 17.03
N LEU A 209 10.31 -25.10 18.18
CA LEU A 209 8.91 -25.47 18.42
C LEU A 209 8.01 -24.24 18.58
N VAL A 210 8.46 -23.21 19.30
CA VAL A 210 7.77 -21.91 19.38
C VAL A 210 7.67 -21.30 17.98
N ASP A 211 8.74 -21.39 17.21
CA ASP A 211 8.80 -20.95 15.82
C ASP A 211 7.81 -21.71 14.90
N LEU A 212 7.70 -23.03 15.03
CA LEU A 212 6.73 -23.83 14.29
C LEU A 212 5.28 -23.54 14.73
N ALA A 213 5.06 -23.27 16.02
CA ALA A 213 3.75 -22.88 16.54
C ALA A 213 3.32 -21.48 16.08
N GLU A 214 4.22 -20.48 16.10
CA GLU A 214 3.93 -19.13 15.60
C GLU A 214 3.68 -19.16 14.07
N LEU A 215 4.48 -19.94 13.34
CA LEU A 215 4.29 -20.16 11.90
C LEU A 215 2.95 -20.85 11.64
N GLY A 216 2.60 -21.87 12.44
CA GLY A 216 1.31 -22.54 12.37
C GLY A 216 0.14 -21.58 12.64
N GLY A 217 0.26 -20.70 13.64
CA GLY A 217 -0.74 -19.68 13.95
C GLY A 217 -0.95 -18.68 12.80
N ARG A 218 0.13 -18.21 12.18
CA ARG A 218 0.07 -17.30 11.02
C ARG A 218 -0.51 -17.97 9.80
N LEU A 219 -0.08 -19.20 9.48
CA LEU A 219 -0.65 -19.96 8.37
C LEU A 219 -2.13 -20.25 8.59
N LYS A 220 -2.54 -20.54 9.83
CA LYS A 220 -3.95 -20.71 10.19
C LYS A 220 -4.75 -19.41 10.01
N SER A 221 -4.21 -18.27 10.44
CA SER A 221 -4.85 -16.96 10.22
C SER A 221 -4.98 -16.65 8.72
N LEU A 222 -3.89 -16.81 7.96
CA LEU A 222 -3.88 -16.61 6.52
C LEU A 222 -4.87 -17.55 5.82
N ALA A 223 -4.96 -18.82 6.22
CA ALA A 223 -5.93 -19.75 5.68
C ALA A 223 -7.37 -19.31 5.95
N ALA A 224 -7.67 -18.81 7.15
CA ALA A 224 -8.99 -18.26 7.47
C ALA A 224 -9.32 -17.00 6.65
N GLU A 225 -8.34 -16.12 6.44
CA GLU A 225 -8.48 -14.94 5.61
C GLU A 225 -8.70 -15.28 4.12
N VAL A 226 -7.95 -16.24 3.58
CA VAL A 226 -8.12 -16.75 2.21
C VAL A 226 -9.50 -17.40 2.06
N ALA A 227 -9.92 -18.21 3.03
CA ALA A 227 -11.26 -18.82 3.03
C ALA A 227 -12.37 -17.76 3.06
N ALA A 228 -12.23 -16.71 3.87
CA ALA A 228 -13.18 -15.60 3.91
C ALA A 228 -13.29 -14.87 2.58
N VAL A 229 -12.17 -14.62 1.89
CA VAL A 229 -12.15 -14.01 0.55
C VAL A 229 -12.85 -14.88 -0.49
N HIS A 230 -12.59 -16.19 -0.49
CA HIS A 230 -13.26 -17.12 -1.41
C HIS A 230 -14.76 -17.18 -1.17
N ALA A 231 -15.19 -17.33 0.09
CA ALA A 231 -16.60 -17.34 0.46
C ALA A 231 -17.29 -16.03 0.07
N PHE A 232 -16.61 -14.88 0.24
CA PHE A 232 -17.12 -13.59 -0.19
C PHE A 232 -17.28 -13.51 -1.71
N ALA A 233 -16.27 -13.95 -2.47
CA ALA A 233 -16.31 -13.94 -3.93
C ALA A 233 -17.39 -14.87 -4.51
N ASP A 234 -17.59 -16.04 -3.90
CA ASP A 234 -18.58 -17.03 -4.31
C ASP A 234 -20.02 -16.57 -4.02
N ALA A 235 -20.22 -15.80 -2.94
CA ALA A 235 -21.51 -15.17 -2.64
C ALA A 235 -21.92 -14.10 -3.67
N GLY A 236 -20.96 -13.59 -4.45
CA GLY A 236 -21.19 -12.57 -5.47
C GLY A 236 -21.23 -11.13 -4.91
N VAL A 237 -21.66 -10.21 -5.76
CA VAL A 237 -21.69 -8.78 -5.48
C VAL A 237 -22.83 -8.44 -4.53
N ARG A 238 -22.56 -7.63 -3.50
CA ARG A 238 -23.50 -7.26 -2.46
C ARG A 238 -23.90 -5.79 -2.54
N THR A 239 -25.01 -5.37 -1.92
CA THR A 239 -25.22 -3.94 -1.65
C THR A 239 -24.37 -3.49 -0.47
N ALA A 240 -24.23 -2.18 -0.27
CA ALA A 240 -23.58 -1.66 0.93
C ALA A 240 -24.34 -2.08 2.20
N GLU A 241 -25.68 -2.08 2.15
CA GLU A 241 -26.58 -2.47 3.24
C GLU A 241 -26.43 -3.96 3.60
N GLU A 242 -26.23 -4.84 2.63
CA GLU A 242 -25.93 -6.26 2.87
C GLU A 242 -24.56 -6.50 3.54
N LEU A 243 -23.66 -5.52 3.49
CA LEU A 243 -22.38 -5.53 4.19
C LEU A 243 -22.44 -4.81 5.54
N MET A 244 -23.47 -4.02 5.82
CA MET A 244 -23.61 -3.34 7.10
C MET A 244 -23.79 -4.37 8.22
N VAL A 245 -23.27 -4.02 9.40
CA VAL A 245 -23.32 -4.91 10.57
C VAL A 245 -24.76 -5.08 11.07
N THR A 246 -25.60 -4.07 10.87
CA THR A 246 -27.05 -4.09 11.10
C THR A 246 -27.71 -3.11 10.13
N SER A 247 -28.99 -3.34 9.81
CA SER A 247 -29.81 -2.40 9.03
C SER A 247 -30.28 -1.19 9.84
N GLU A 248 -30.20 -1.24 11.16
CA GLU A 248 -30.55 -0.12 12.03
C GLU A 248 -29.45 0.94 12.02
N GLU A 249 -29.82 2.20 11.82
CA GLU A 249 -28.88 3.33 11.88
C GLU A 249 -28.61 3.71 13.34
N ILE A 250 -27.43 3.33 13.83
CA ILE A 250 -26.99 3.60 15.20
C ILE A 250 -25.64 4.32 15.11
N SER A 251 -25.53 5.44 15.82
CA SER A 251 -24.29 6.22 15.91
C SER A 251 -23.63 5.99 17.27
N PHE A 252 -22.29 5.98 17.27
CA PHE A 252 -21.48 5.76 18.47
C PHE A 252 -20.51 6.92 18.68
N SER A 253 -20.22 7.26 19.93
CA SER A 253 -19.23 8.28 20.28
C SER A 253 -17.80 7.88 19.92
N SER A 254 -17.54 6.57 19.81
CA SER A 254 -16.23 6.01 19.44
C SER A 254 -16.37 4.62 18.83
N TYR A 255 -15.32 4.17 18.15
CA TYR A 255 -15.26 2.80 17.63
C TYR A 255 -15.22 1.72 18.73
N ASP A 256 -14.71 2.06 19.90
CA ASP A 256 -14.73 1.15 21.05
C ASP A 256 -16.16 0.98 21.59
N ALA A 257 -16.96 2.05 21.63
CA ALA A 257 -18.39 2.01 21.96
C ALA A 257 -19.23 1.26 20.91
N PHE A 258 -18.78 1.25 19.65
CA PHE A 258 -19.35 0.35 18.63
C PHE A 258 -19.08 -1.13 18.98
N LYS A 259 -17.85 -1.51 19.39
CA LYS A 259 -17.53 -2.91 19.67
C LYS A 259 -18.07 -3.43 21.00
N LYS A 260 -18.09 -2.58 22.03
CA LYS A 260 -18.36 -2.92 23.43
C LYS A 260 -19.60 -2.18 23.91
N THR A 261 -20.48 -2.86 24.63
CA THR A 261 -21.53 -2.20 25.41
C THR A 261 -20.91 -1.60 26.67
N GLU A 262 -21.30 -0.39 27.03
CA GLU A 262 -21.06 0.12 28.38
C GLU A 262 -21.80 -0.79 29.36
N VAL A 263 -21.06 -1.37 30.32
CA VAL A 263 -21.66 -2.20 31.38
C VAL A 263 -22.40 -1.27 32.34
N PRO A 264 -23.59 -1.64 32.85
CA PRO A 264 -24.21 -0.93 33.97
C PRO A 264 -23.24 -0.82 35.17
N GLU A 265 -23.36 0.25 35.95
CA GLU A 265 -22.48 0.60 37.09
C GLU A 265 -22.35 -0.51 38.16
N ASP A 266 -23.19 -1.54 38.14
CA ASP A 266 -23.31 -2.52 39.22
C ASP A 266 -22.28 -3.68 39.19
N GLY A 267 -21.31 -3.69 38.26
CA GLY A 267 -20.16 -4.63 38.26
C GLY A 267 -20.56 -6.09 37.95
N ILE A 268 -19.78 -6.96 37.30
CA ILE A 268 -18.35 -7.28 37.38
C ILE A 268 -17.97 -7.91 36.02
N ASP A 269 -16.85 -7.46 35.42
CA ASP A 269 -16.07 -8.06 34.32
C ASP A 269 -16.71 -8.46 32.97
N ALA A 270 -18.01 -8.27 32.75
CA ALA A 270 -18.63 -8.55 31.46
C ALA A 270 -18.91 -7.26 30.67
N LEU A 271 -17.87 -6.64 30.09
CA LEU A 271 -18.06 -5.75 28.92
C LEU A 271 -18.77 -6.58 27.84
N GLY A 272 -20.10 -6.45 27.78
CA GLY A 272 -20.89 -7.06 26.72
C GLY A 272 -20.33 -6.62 25.37
N LYS A 273 -20.23 -7.56 24.44
CA LYS A 273 -19.81 -7.24 23.07
C LYS A 273 -21.08 -6.89 22.30
N ARG A 274 -21.24 -5.63 21.88
CA ARG A 274 -22.41 -5.23 21.08
C ARG A 274 -22.37 -5.92 19.72
N TYR A 275 -21.26 -5.72 18.99
CA TYR A 275 -20.97 -6.43 17.75
C TYR A 275 -19.71 -7.31 17.86
N GLY A 276 -18.91 -7.16 18.90
CA GLY A 276 -17.76 -8.05 19.17
C GLY A 276 -16.67 -7.99 18.10
N SER A 277 -15.99 -9.12 17.86
CA SER A 277 -15.03 -9.24 16.76
C SER A 277 -15.77 -9.53 15.45
N ALA A 278 -15.27 -9.00 14.33
CA ALA A 278 -15.79 -9.27 12.98
C ALA A 278 -15.83 -10.76 12.57
N GLY A 279 -15.14 -11.62 13.32
CA GLY A 279 -15.05 -13.05 13.05
C GLY A 279 -13.75 -13.45 12.33
N PRO A 280 -13.44 -14.75 12.22
CA PRO A 280 -12.23 -15.22 11.57
C PRO A 280 -12.17 -14.78 10.10
N GLY A 281 -11.08 -14.09 9.72
CA GLY A 281 -10.83 -13.66 8.34
C GLY A 281 -11.54 -12.36 7.91
N TYR A 282 -12.33 -11.74 8.78
CA TYR A 282 -13.06 -10.49 8.52
C TYR A 282 -12.56 -9.35 9.42
N ASP A 283 -12.74 -8.12 8.94
CA ASP A 283 -12.58 -6.89 9.71
C ASP A 283 -13.78 -5.95 9.47
N TYR A 284 -14.05 -5.08 10.43
CA TYR A 284 -14.97 -3.95 10.25
C TYR A 284 -14.24 -2.83 9.53
N HIS A 285 -14.75 -2.45 8.37
CA HIS A 285 -14.23 -1.35 7.57
C HIS A 285 -15.13 -0.13 7.69
N HIS A 286 -14.52 1.05 7.81
CA HIS A 286 -15.26 2.30 7.71
C HIS A 286 -15.19 2.80 6.27
N ILE A 287 -16.33 3.02 5.62
CA ILE A 287 -16.39 3.56 4.26
C ILE A 287 -15.73 4.96 4.24
N VAL A 288 -16.06 5.78 5.23
CA VAL A 288 -15.35 7.01 5.60
C VAL A 288 -14.35 6.70 6.72
N GLU A 289 -13.05 6.78 6.43
CA GLU A 289 -11.98 6.40 7.35
C GLU A 289 -12.05 7.12 8.72
N GLN A 290 -11.65 6.42 9.80
CA GLN A 290 -11.63 6.97 11.16
C GLN A 290 -10.78 8.24 11.33
N SER A 291 -9.77 8.42 10.48
CA SER A 291 -8.94 9.63 10.42
C SER A 291 -9.76 10.90 10.15
N ALA A 292 -10.94 10.77 9.54
CA ALA A 292 -11.84 11.88 9.25
C ALA A 292 -12.32 12.63 10.50
N ILE A 293 -12.30 11.99 11.68
CA ILE A 293 -12.59 12.66 12.96
C ILE A 293 -11.57 13.77 13.22
N GLY A 294 -10.29 13.51 12.95
CA GLY A 294 -9.22 14.51 13.07
C GLY A 294 -9.31 15.63 12.03
N ASP A 295 -10.08 15.44 10.97
CA ASP A 295 -10.36 16.44 9.94
C ASP A 295 -11.65 17.26 10.22
N GLY A 296 -12.29 17.03 11.36
CA GLY A 296 -13.49 17.78 11.79
C GLY A 296 -14.83 17.11 11.45
N ILE A 297 -14.84 15.86 10.97
CA ILE A 297 -16.09 15.11 10.83
C ILE A 297 -16.55 14.61 12.21
N PRO A 298 -17.83 14.79 12.59
CA PRO A 298 -18.38 14.27 13.84
C PRO A 298 -18.12 12.76 14.02
N ALA A 299 -17.72 12.37 15.24
CA ALA A 299 -17.39 10.98 15.56
C ALA A 299 -18.61 10.06 15.42
N GLU A 300 -19.81 10.59 15.62
CA GLU A 300 -21.09 9.90 15.52
C GLU A 300 -21.38 9.45 14.09
N LEU A 301 -21.04 10.28 13.09
CA LEU A 301 -21.20 9.94 11.67
C LEU A 301 -20.18 8.90 11.24
N VAL A 302 -18.92 9.06 11.67
CA VAL A 302 -17.83 8.14 11.33
C VAL A 302 -18.05 6.79 11.98
N ASN A 303 -18.37 6.75 13.28
CA ASN A 303 -18.67 5.52 14.00
C ASN A 303 -20.18 5.25 13.96
N SER A 304 -20.78 5.22 12.77
CA SER A 304 -22.18 4.80 12.59
C SER A 304 -22.25 3.44 11.90
N THR A 305 -23.32 2.68 12.16
CA THR A 305 -23.59 1.40 11.46
C THR A 305 -23.74 1.59 9.95
N ARG A 306 -24.22 2.76 9.50
CA ARG A 306 -24.27 3.14 8.08
C ARG A 306 -22.88 3.29 7.45
N ASN A 307 -21.86 3.67 8.24
CA ASN A 307 -20.50 3.84 7.76
C ASN A 307 -19.61 2.60 7.98
N ILE A 308 -20.06 1.60 8.75
CA ILE A 308 -19.27 0.42 9.12
C ILE A 308 -19.81 -0.82 8.42
N VAL A 309 -18.97 -1.44 7.60
CA VAL A 309 -19.26 -2.65 6.83
C VAL A 309 -18.33 -3.80 7.20
N LEU A 310 -18.82 -5.03 7.08
CA LEU A 310 -18.05 -6.24 7.31
C LEU A 310 -17.41 -6.73 6.01
N VAL A 311 -16.08 -6.76 5.96
CA VAL A 311 -15.34 -7.15 4.76
C VAL A 311 -14.21 -8.14 5.10
N PRO A 312 -13.85 -9.07 4.19
CA PRO A 312 -12.67 -9.90 4.38
C PRO A 312 -11.42 -9.05 4.56
N ARG A 313 -10.55 -9.42 5.51
CA ARG A 313 -9.34 -8.64 5.87
C ARG A 313 -8.43 -8.35 4.67
N LEU A 314 -8.25 -9.32 3.79
CA LEU A 314 -7.41 -9.10 2.60
C LEU A 314 -8.05 -8.10 1.62
N LEU A 315 -9.39 -8.04 1.53
CA LEU A 315 -10.09 -7.04 0.73
C LEU A 315 -10.10 -5.67 1.41
N HIS A 316 -10.15 -5.64 2.75
CA HIS A 316 -9.96 -4.43 3.55
C HIS A 316 -8.63 -3.73 3.23
N GLU A 317 -7.55 -4.49 3.10
CA GLU A 317 -6.23 -3.97 2.71
C GLU A 317 -6.20 -3.42 1.28
N GLU A 318 -7.00 -3.99 0.37
CA GLU A 318 -7.11 -3.51 -1.00
C GLU A 318 -7.88 -2.19 -1.09
N VAL A 319 -8.95 -2.03 -0.30
CA VAL A 319 -9.64 -0.73 -0.15
C VAL A 319 -8.67 0.30 0.42
N THR A 320 -7.97 -0.03 1.50
CA THR A 320 -6.94 0.84 2.08
C THR A 320 -5.86 1.21 1.07
N ALA A 321 -5.41 0.26 0.24
CA ALA A 321 -4.44 0.50 -0.80
C ALA A 321 -4.98 1.45 -1.88
N ALA A 322 -6.27 1.38 -2.23
CA ALA A 322 -6.91 2.26 -3.19
C ALA A 322 -6.93 3.73 -2.70
N PHE A 323 -7.21 3.98 -1.42
CA PHE A 323 -7.15 5.33 -0.84
C PHE A 323 -5.75 5.97 -0.85
N ASN A 324 -4.70 5.14 -0.90
CA ASN A 324 -3.31 5.61 -1.02
C ASN A 324 -2.88 5.89 -2.46
N ARG A 325 -3.69 5.54 -3.47
CA ARG A 325 -3.41 5.86 -4.87
C ARG A 325 -3.64 7.34 -5.15
N PRO A 326 -3.04 7.91 -6.21
CA PRO A 326 -3.35 9.26 -6.67
C PRO A 326 -4.86 9.50 -6.80
N ALA A 327 -5.36 10.65 -6.37
CA ALA A 327 -6.78 10.98 -6.39
C ALA A 327 -7.40 10.91 -7.80
N TYR A 328 -6.59 11.24 -8.81
CA TYR A 328 -6.90 11.11 -10.23
C TYR A 328 -5.59 10.91 -11.00
N LYS A 329 -5.68 10.60 -12.29
CA LYS A 329 -4.51 10.36 -13.14
C LYS A 329 -3.62 11.61 -13.19
N GLY A 330 -2.39 11.48 -12.69
CA GLY A 330 -1.42 12.58 -12.61
C GLY A 330 -1.50 13.41 -11.33
N ALA A 331 -2.42 13.11 -10.40
CA ALA A 331 -2.50 13.83 -9.14
C ALA A 331 -1.21 13.62 -8.30
N PRO A 332 -0.64 14.69 -7.72
CA PRO A 332 0.51 14.58 -6.82
C PRO A 332 0.13 14.15 -5.40
N ILE A 333 -1.17 14.09 -5.09
CA ILE A 333 -1.72 13.73 -3.78
C ILE A 333 -2.54 12.45 -3.87
N SER A 334 -2.60 11.70 -2.78
CA SER A 334 -3.45 10.50 -2.69
C SER A 334 -4.93 10.87 -2.60
N LEU A 335 -5.82 9.91 -2.92
CA LEU A 335 -7.27 10.06 -2.72
C LEU A 335 -7.59 10.41 -1.26
N ARG A 336 -6.91 9.78 -0.30
CA ARG A 336 -7.04 10.09 1.13
C ARG A 336 -6.72 11.57 1.42
N GLU A 337 -5.60 12.07 0.92
CA GLU A 337 -5.19 13.46 1.15
C GLU A 337 -6.13 14.45 0.45
N TYR A 338 -6.62 14.09 -0.75
CA TYR A 338 -7.63 14.87 -1.46
C TYR A 338 -8.93 15.01 -0.66
N LEU A 339 -9.36 13.95 0.01
CA LEU A 339 -10.60 13.91 0.78
C LEU A 339 -10.50 14.60 2.15
N LYS A 340 -9.32 15.03 2.59
CA LYS A 340 -9.10 15.62 3.91
C LYS A 340 -9.94 16.87 4.19
N THR A 341 -10.31 17.63 3.17
CA THR A 341 -11.17 18.82 3.30
C THR A 341 -12.61 18.55 2.84
N ALA A 342 -12.93 17.33 2.42
CA ALA A 342 -14.24 17.00 1.90
C ALA A 342 -15.24 16.76 3.04
N PRO A 343 -16.53 17.14 2.86
CA PRO A 343 -17.59 16.82 3.81
C PRO A 343 -17.85 15.31 3.85
N PHE A 344 -18.52 14.84 4.90
CA PHE A 344 -18.80 13.42 5.14
C PHE A 344 -19.42 12.72 3.92
N GLU A 345 -20.46 13.30 3.31
CA GLU A 345 -21.17 12.68 2.18
C GLU A 345 -20.28 12.50 0.95
N GLU A 346 -19.37 13.43 0.67
CA GLU A 346 -18.42 13.29 -0.43
C GLU A 346 -17.39 12.20 -0.15
N ARG A 347 -16.92 12.08 1.10
CA ARG A 347 -16.05 10.97 1.52
C ARG A 347 -16.77 9.63 1.40
N MET A 348 -18.03 9.57 1.83
CA MET A 348 -18.88 8.38 1.77
C MET A 348 -19.07 7.94 0.31
N ARG A 349 -19.44 8.88 -0.56
CA ARG A 349 -19.60 8.66 -2.00
C ARG A 349 -18.32 8.11 -2.63
N LYS A 350 -17.17 8.73 -2.36
CA LYS A 350 -15.87 8.25 -2.86
C LYS A 350 -15.45 6.91 -2.26
N GLY A 351 -15.75 6.64 -1.00
CA GLY A 351 -15.52 5.33 -0.38
C GLY A 351 -16.32 4.22 -1.06
N LEU A 352 -17.61 4.46 -1.33
CA LEU A 352 -18.46 3.55 -2.10
C LEU A 352 -17.95 3.36 -3.54
N GLU A 353 -17.53 4.43 -4.22
CA GLU A 353 -16.92 4.36 -5.56
C GLU A 353 -15.67 3.44 -5.57
N VAL A 354 -14.80 3.58 -4.57
CA VAL A 354 -13.64 2.68 -4.40
C VAL A 354 -14.09 1.24 -4.20
N MET A 355 -15.06 0.99 -3.32
CA MET A 355 -15.57 -0.36 -3.06
C MET A 355 -16.21 -0.98 -4.32
N ARG A 356 -16.98 -0.21 -5.11
CA ARG A 356 -17.54 -0.65 -6.40
C ARG A 356 -16.44 -0.99 -7.40
N SER A 357 -15.40 -0.17 -7.50
CA SER A 357 -14.26 -0.42 -8.40
C SER A 357 -13.50 -1.71 -8.09
N LEU A 358 -13.60 -2.21 -6.85
CA LEU A 358 -13.05 -3.48 -6.39
C LEU A 358 -14.06 -4.64 -6.46
N GLY A 359 -15.29 -4.35 -6.90
CA GLY A 359 -16.41 -5.29 -6.99
C GLY A 359 -17.09 -5.63 -5.66
N LEU A 360 -16.72 -4.97 -4.56
CA LEU A 360 -17.20 -5.32 -3.22
C LEU A 360 -18.68 -4.99 -3.01
N VAL A 361 -19.13 -3.91 -3.65
CA VAL A 361 -20.53 -3.47 -3.65
C VAL A 361 -21.00 -3.18 -5.07
N LYS A 362 -22.31 -3.29 -5.33
CA LYS A 362 -22.95 -2.90 -6.60
C LYS A 362 -23.34 -1.43 -6.66
#